data_AF-A0AAN5CEW3-F1
#
_entry.id   AF-A0AAN5CEW3-F1
#
_cell.length_a   1.000
_cell.length_b   1.000
_cell.length_c   1.000
_cell.angle_alpha   90.00
_cell.angle_beta   90.00
_cell.angle_gamma   90.00
#
_symmetry.space_group_name_H-M   'P 1'
#
loop_
_entity.id
_entity.type
_entity.pdbx_description
1 polymer ?
#
loop_
_entity_poly.entity_id
_entity_poly.type
_entity_poly.pdbx_seq_one_letter_code
_entity_poly.pdbx_strand_id
1 'polypeptide(L)'
;MGFEKQPTTNNFRPFQLRLNNKTRAMERSMSKDHCFEPHLFLNEYLEQFIRAYPDSPKASLIWPSYFAHDYPDDPFHADKQYLRLFERNREEFDNSFVFFMADHGLRVGWLSRHPDGKRDVNNPMLMISVPRRMRENKYLIANLKKNSGELLTMFDTHATLVDIVETLSGRVQADFSKTAMKPELKGTSLLRPLPQITRNCKTLPIPPQYCLCEIAKEPVKFVV
;
A
#
# COMPACT_ATOMS: atom_id res chain seq x y z
N MET A 1 8.38 14.58 9.99
CA MET A 1 8.08 13.32 10.72
C MET A 1 9.30 12.40 10.60
N GLY A 2 9.70 11.79 11.71
CA GLY A 2 10.80 10.84 11.79
C GLY A 2 10.67 10.05 13.08
N PHE A 3 11.26 8.86 13.15
CA PHE A 3 11.28 8.07 14.38
C PHE A 3 12.51 8.45 15.21
N GLU A 4 12.34 8.59 16.53
CA GLU A 4 13.47 8.85 17.44
C GLU A 4 14.47 7.68 17.46
N LYS A 5 13.96 6.45 17.38
CA LYS A 5 14.73 5.22 17.27
C LYS A 5 14.51 4.59 15.91
N GLN A 6 15.51 3.88 15.40
CA GLN A 6 15.38 3.17 14.14
C GLN A 6 14.23 2.14 14.22
N PRO A 7 13.19 2.23 13.36
CA PRO A 7 11.98 1.42 13.48
C PRO A 7 12.11 0.02 12.86
N THR A 8 13.21 -0.24 12.13
CA THR A 8 13.41 -1.48 11.38
C THR A 8 14.84 -2.00 11.58
N THR A 9 15.02 -3.32 11.53
CA THR A 9 16.35 -3.94 11.60
C THR A 9 17.23 -3.51 10.42
N ASN A 10 16.64 -3.49 9.23
CA ASN A 10 17.29 -3.08 8.00
C ASN A 10 16.61 -1.81 7.48
N ASN A 11 17.39 -0.76 7.23
CA ASN A 11 16.89 0.53 6.74
C ASN A 11 17.79 1.07 5.63
N PHE A 12 17.26 1.20 4.42
CA PHE A 12 18.00 1.69 3.26
C PHE A 12 18.13 3.23 3.22
N ARG A 13 17.43 3.95 4.11
CA ARG A 13 17.37 5.43 4.12
C ARG A 13 18.75 6.12 4.19
N PRO A 14 19.73 5.68 4.99
CA PRO A 14 21.05 6.31 5.02
C PRO A 14 21.76 6.28 3.65
N PHE A 15 21.66 5.17 2.92
CA PHE A 15 22.22 5.05 1.57
C PHE A 15 21.51 5.98 0.58
N GLN A 16 20.17 6.05 0.63
CA GLN A 16 19.38 6.97 -0.19
C GLN A 16 19.74 8.44 0.06
N LEU A 17 19.93 8.83 1.32
CA LEU A 17 20.36 10.19 1.70
C LEU A 17 21.74 10.52 1.12
N ARG A 18 22.68 9.58 1.21
CA ARG A 18 24.03 9.75 0.65
C ARG A 18 24.01 9.87 -0.87
N LEU A 19 23.20 9.04 -1.54
CA LEU A 19 23.04 9.07 -3.00
C LEU A 19 22.46 10.40 -3.45
N ASN A 20 21.39 10.88 -2.80
CA ASN A 20 20.73 12.15 -3.14
C ASN A 20 21.67 13.37 -3.11
N ASN A 21 22.65 13.37 -2.20
CA ASN A 21 23.65 14.43 -2.10
C ASN A 21 24.71 14.39 -3.23
N LYS A 22 24.79 13.29 -4.00
CA LYS A 22 25.81 13.04 -5.03
C LYS A 22 25.23 12.90 -6.44
N THR A 23 23.93 12.63 -6.59
CA THR A 23 23.27 12.33 -7.87
C THR A 23 23.43 13.44 -8.89
N ARG A 24 23.26 14.71 -8.51
CA ARG A 24 23.39 15.84 -9.46
C ARG A 24 24.77 15.96 -10.10
N ALA A 25 25.83 15.58 -9.38
CA ALA A 25 27.18 15.56 -9.94
C ALA A 25 27.39 14.34 -10.83
N MET A 26 26.85 13.18 -10.43
CA MET A 26 26.93 11.93 -11.19
C MET A 26 26.15 12.00 -12.50
N GLU A 27 24.90 12.48 -12.49
CA GLU A 27 24.06 12.69 -13.70
C GLU A 27 24.68 13.67 -14.69
N ARG A 28 25.46 14.64 -14.21
CA ARG A 28 26.19 15.57 -15.07
C ARG A 28 27.43 14.93 -15.70
N SER A 29 28.05 13.96 -15.02
CA SER A 29 29.27 13.28 -15.50
C SER A 29 29.00 12.04 -16.35
N MET A 30 27.89 11.36 -16.11
CA MET A 30 27.47 10.13 -16.77
C MET A 30 26.08 10.38 -17.32
N SER A 31 25.90 10.34 -18.65
CA SER A 31 24.61 10.52 -19.32
C SER A 31 23.48 9.76 -18.60
N LYS A 32 22.24 10.25 -18.68
CA LYS A 32 21.05 9.56 -18.14
C LYS A 32 20.97 8.11 -18.59
N ASP A 33 21.47 7.79 -19.78
CA ASP A 33 21.50 6.43 -20.35
C ASP A 33 22.41 5.46 -19.59
N HIS A 34 23.27 5.97 -18.71
CA HIS A 34 24.17 5.20 -17.86
C HIS A 34 23.67 5.10 -16.40
N CYS A 35 22.50 5.65 -16.09
CA CYS A 35 21.92 5.59 -14.75
C CYS A 35 20.94 4.41 -14.63
N PHE A 36 21.11 3.61 -13.58
CA PHE A 36 20.10 2.64 -13.18
C PHE A 36 18.87 3.36 -12.60
N GLU A 37 17.70 2.80 -12.88
CA GLU A 37 16.45 3.31 -12.34
C GLU A 37 16.36 3.06 -10.82
N PRO A 38 15.90 4.02 -10.00
CA PRO A 38 15.92 3.89 -8.55
C PRO A 38 15.18 2.66 -7.99
N HIS A 39 14.08 2.23 -8.62
CA HIS A 39 13.32 1.07 -8.16
C HIS A 39 14.06 -0.25 -8.40
N LEU A 40 14.98 -0.33 -9.36
CA LEU A 40 15.78 -1.54 -9.57
C LEU A 40 16.68 -1.84 -8.37
N PHE A 41 17.30 -0.81 -7.79
CA PHE A 41 18.08 -0.96 -6.55
C PHE A 41 17.21 -1.35 -5.35
N LEU A 42 16.01 -0.78 -5.25
CA LEU A 42 15.05 -1.15 -4.19
C LEU A 42 14.61 -2.61 -4.32
N ASN A 43 14.36 -3.06 -5.55
CA ASN A 43 13.97 -4.43 -5.84
C ASN A 43 15.12 -5.40 -5.54
N GLU A 44 16.35 -5.08 -5.93
CA GLU A 44 17.52 -5.90 -5.59
C GLU A 44 17.73 -5.98 -4.07
N TYR A 45 17.57 -4.87 -3.35
CA TYR A 45 17.67 -4.85 -1.89
C TYR A 45 16.57 -5.69 -1.23
N LEU A 46 15.35 -5.67 -1.78
CA LEU A 46 14.26 -6.56 -1.34
C LEU A 46 14.64 -8.03 -1.56
N GLU A 47 15.19 -8.41 -2.72
CA GLU A 47 15.62 -9.79 -3.00
C GLU A 47 16.72 -10.25 -2.04
N GLN A 48 17.66 -9.38 -1.69
CA GLN A 48 18.67 -9.66 -0.67
C GLN A 48 18.03 -9.89 0.71
N PHE A 49 17.06 -9.05 1.09
CA PHE A 49 16.33 -9.19 2.36
C PHE A 49 15.48 -10.46 2.40
N ILE A 50 14.85 -10.86 1.30
CA ILE A 50 14.09 -12.10 1.17
C ILE A 50 14.99 -13.31 1.47
N ARG A 51 16.19 -13.36 0.86
CA ARG A 51 17.16 -14.45 1.06
C ARG A 51 17.80 -14.43 2.45
N ALA A 52 17.86 -13.26 3.09
CA ALA A 52 18.35 -13.14 4.45
C ALA A 52 17.33 -13.74 5.44
N TYR A 53 17.85 -14.26 6.57
CA TYR A 53 17.04 -14.76 7.69
C TYR A 53 16.00 -15.84 7.30
N PRO A 54 16.39 -16.92 6.59
CA PRO A 54 15.44 -17.90 6.05
C PRO A 54 14.47 -18.46 7.10
N ASP A 55 14.93 -18.63 8.34
CA ASP A 55 14.15 -19.22 9.43
C ASP A 55 13.37 -18.20 10.28
N SER A 56 13.31 -16.94 9.86
CA SER A 56 12.64 -15.87 10.60
C SER A 56 11.43 -15.31 9.84
N PRO A 57 10.31 -15.03 10.54
CA PRO A 57 9.24 -14.22 9.98
C PRO A 57 9.78 -12.85 9.54
N LYS A 58 9.42 -12.44 8.32
CA LYS A 58 9.87 -11.19 7.70
C LYS A 58 8.70 -10.25 7.45
N ALA A 59 8.95 -8.95 7.61
CA ALA A 59 8.06 -7.89 7.20
C ALA A 59 8.89 -6.82 6.49
N SER A 60 8.48 -6.43 5.28
CA SER A 60 9.13 -5.39 4.50
C SER A 60 8.12 -4.35 4.04
N LEU A 61 8.59 -3.10 3.95
CA LEU A 61 7.90 -2.00 3.29
C LEU A 61 8.87 -1.41 2.26
N ILE A 62 8.53 -1.57 0.99
CA ILE A 62 9.28 -0.98 -0.13
C ILE A 62 8.44 0.15 -0.71
N TRP A 63 9.07 1.30 -0.92
CA TRP A 63 8.37 2.52 -1.34
C TRP A 63 9.14 3.21 -2.48
N PRO A 64 8.89 2.82 -3.75
CA PRO A 64 9.58 3.39 -4.90
C PRO A 64 8.98 4.77 -5.26
N SER A 65 9.31 5.81 -4.48
CA SER A 65 8.70 7.14 -4.59
C SER A 65 8.80 7.81 -5.96
N TYR A 66 9.82 7.51 -6.76
CA TYR A 66 10.02 8.12 -8.08
C TYR A 66 9.30 7.37 -9.21
N PHE A 67 8.85 6.14 -8.96
CA PHE A 67 8.44 5.22 -10.01
C PHE A 67 7.13 5.60 -10.72
N ALA A 68 6.21 6.23 -9.99
CA ALA A 68 4.86 6.55 -10.46
C ALA A 68 4.41 7.96 -10.03
N HIS A 69 5.35 8.89 -9.87
CA HIS A 69 5.08 10.15 -9.17
C HIS A 69 4.48 11.23 -10.07
N ASP A 70 5.06 11.42 -11.25
CA ASP A 70 4.82 12.63 -12.06
C ASP A 70 3.92 12.37 -13.27
N TYR A 71 4.03 11.20 -13.91
CA TYR A 71 3.25 10.88 -15.10
C TYR A 71 2.48 9.56 -14.97
N PRO A 72 1.26 9.49 -15.50
CA PRO A 72 0.43 8.28 -15.41
C PRO A 72 0.99 7.13 -16.24
N ASP A 73 1.83 7.42 -17.23
CA ASP A 73 2.45 6.45 -18.11
C ASP A 73 3.81 5.93 -17.63
N ASP A 74 4.43 6.60 -16.66
CA ASP A 74 5.72 6.20 -16.09
C ASP A 74 5.71 4.73 -15.65
N PRO A 75 4.69 4.18 -14.96
CA PRO A 75 4.77 2.81 -14.47
C PRO A 75 4.85 1.72 -15.56
N PHE A 76 4.35 1.99 -16.78
CA PHE A 76 4.21 0.94 -17.81
C PHE A 76 5.55 0.39 -18.29
N HIS A 77 6.62 1.19 -18.32
CA HIS A 77 7.92 0.70 -18.80
C HIS A 77 8.52 -0.37 -17.85
N ALA A 78 8.17 -0.36 -16.57
CA ALA A 78 8.69 -1.32 -15.58
C ALA A 78 7.77 -2.50 -15.32
N ASP A 79 6.62 -2.61 -15.99
CA ASP A 79 5.67 -3.72 -15.80
C ASP A 79 6.37 -5.09 -15.91
N LYS A 80 7.14 -5.29 -16.99
CA LYS A 80 7.95 -6.50 -17.19
C LYS A 80 9.06 -6.68 -16.14
N GLN A 81 9.54 -5.59 -15.55
CA GLN A 81 10.58 -5.66 -14.52
C GLN A 81 9.99 -6.18 -13.20
N TYR A 82 8.81 -5.69 -12.79
CA TYR A 82 8.09 -6.19 -11.63
C TYR A 82 7.54 -7.60 -11.84
N LEU A 83 7.04 -7.93 -13.03
CA LEU A 83 6.65 -9.31 -13.36
C LEU A 83 7.80 -10.29 -13.09
N ARG A 84 9.00 -9.99 -13.60
CA ARG A 84 10.19 -10.82 -13.35
C ARG A 84 10.57 -10.88 -11.88
N LEU A 85 10.44 -9.79 -11.13
CA LEU A 85 10.69 -9.78 -9.68
C LEU A 85 9.75 -10.78 -8.97
N PHE A 86 8.45 -10.74 -9.28
CA PHE A 86 7.47 -11.65 -8.70
C PHE A 86 7.69 -13.11 -9.13
N GLU A 87 8.01 -13.36 -10.40
CA GLU A 87 8.28 -14.70 -10.92
C GLU A 87 9.54 -15.33 -10.30
N ARG A 88 10.63 -14.56 -10.18
CA ARG A 88 11.89 -15.04 -9.59
C ARG A 88 11.77 -15.38 -8.11
N ASN A 89 10.90 -14.69 -7.39
CA ASN A 89 10.68 -14.85 -5.95
C ASN A 89 9.30 -15.46 -5.65
N ARG A 90 8.78 -16.26 -6.60
CA ARG A 90 7.41 -16.77 -6.56
C ARG A 90 7.11 -17.58 -5.31
N GLU A 91 8.03 -18.44 -4.89
CA GLU A 91 7.83 -19.30 -3.70
C GLU A 91 7.65 -18.46 -2.44
N GLU A 92 8.44 -17.40 -2.30
CA GLU A 92 8.40 -16.46 -1.16
C GLU A 92 7.09 -15.66 -1.16
N PHE A 93 6.67 -15.14 -2.33
CA PHE A 93 5.40 -14.43 -2.46
C PHE A 93 4.18 -15.35 -2.35
N ASP A 94 4.26 -16.61 -2.78
CA ASP A 94 3.21 -17.61 -2.58
C ASP A 94 3.06 -17.96 -1.09
N ASN A 95 4.09 -17.76 -0.27
CA ASN A 95 4.04 -17.97 1.18
C ASN A 95 3.76 -16.68 1.97
N SER A 96 3.58 -15.54 1.30
CA SER A 96 3.47 -14.22 1.93
C SER A 96 2.13 -13.54 1.65
N PHE A 97 1.73 -12.66 2.56
CA PHE A 97 0.78 -11.61 2.22
C PHE A 97 1.53 -10.51 1.47
N VAL A 98 1.03 -10.12 0.30
CA VAL A 98 1.61 -9.03 -0.49
C VAL A 98 0.57 -7.93 -0.62
N PHE A 99 0.90 -6.74 -0.12
CA PHE A 99 0.08 -5.55 -0.27
C PHE A 99 0.75 -4.67 -1.32
N PHE A 100 0.07 -4.46 -2.45
CA PHE A 100 0.51 -3.55 -3.51
C PHE A 100 -0.41 -2.33 -3.48
N MET A 101 0.11 -1.18 -3.08
CA MET A 101 -0.69 -0.02 -2.74
C MET A 101 -0.07 1.29 -3.20
N ALA A 102 -0.92 2.30 -3.40
CA ALA A 102 -0.54 3.69 -3.53
C ALA A 102 -0.91 4.47 -2.26
N ASP A 103 -0.28 5.62 -2.03
CA ASP A 103 -0.73 6.59 -1.00
C ASP A 103 -1.80 7.55 -1.53
N HIS A 104 -1.79 7.83 -2.82
CA HIS A 104 -2.77 8.67 -3.52
C HIS A 104 -2.82 8.33 -5.03
N GLY A 105 -3.86 8.79 -5.73
CA GLY A 105 -3.85 8.86 -7.21
C GLY A 105 -3.07 10.07 -7.73
N LEU A 106 -2.93 10.23 -9.05
CA LEU A 106 -2.05 11.25 -9.63
C LEU A 106 -2.48 12.69 -9.23
N ARG A 107 -1.60 13.41 -8.53
CA ARG A 107 -1.87 14.79 -8.03
C ARG A 107 -1.45 15.89 -9.00
N VAL A 108 -0.63 15.56 -9.98
CA VAL A 108 -0.03 16.52 -10.92
C VAL A 108 -0.50 16.28 -12.35
N GLY A 109 -0.22 17.25 -13.22
CA GLY A 109 -0.53 17.14 -14.65
C GLY A 109 -2.00 17.41 -15.00
N TRP A 110 -2.35 17.10 -16.25
CA TRP A 110 -3.68 17.35 -16.79
C TRP A 110 -4.73 16.37 -16.27
N LEU A 111 -4.33 15.12 -16.01
CA LEU A 111 -5.24 14.06 -15.56
C LEU A 111 -5.82 14.37 -14.16
N SER A 112 -5.04 14.98 -13.26
CA SER A 112 -5.53 15.41 -11.93
C SER A 112 -6.60 16.51 -12.00
N ARG A 113 -6.78 17.16 -13.16
CA ARG A 113 -7.83 18.16 -13.41
C ARG A 113 -9.11 17.53 -13.97
N HIS A 114 -9.02 16.34 -14.56
CA HIS A 114 -10.16 15.58 -15.04
C HIS A 114 -11.05 15.15 -13.85
N PRO A 115 -12.39 15.09 -13.99
CA PRO A 115 -13.28 14.65 -12.92
C PRO A 115 -12.85 13.33 -12.27
N ASP A 116 -12.47 12.34 -13.06
CA ASP A 116 -12.01 11.03 -12.55
C ASP A 116 -10.68 11.14 -11.80
N GLY A 117 -9.69 11.86 -12.36
CA GLY A 117 -8.41 12.05 -11.68
C GLY A 117 -8.55 12.79 -10.35
N LYS A 118 -9.49 13.75 -10.24
CA LYS A 118 -9.81 14.40 -8.96
C LYS A 118 -10.33 13.43 -7.90
N ARG A 119 -11.11 12.42 -8.32
CA ARG A 119 -11.56 11.35 -7.41
C ARG A 119 -10.39 10.45 -7.03
N ASP A 120 -9.57 10.06 -8.01
CA ASP A 120 -8.42 9.17 -7.82
C ASP A 120 -7.37 9.73 -6.86
N VAL A 121 -7.15 11.05 -6.83
CA VAL A 121 -6.25 11.70 -5.85
C VAL A 121 -6.55 11.26 -4.41
N ASN A 122 -7.83 11.07 -4.07
CA ASN A 122 -8.28 10.65 -2.75
C ASN A 122 -8.70 9.16 -2.69
N ASN A 123 -8.56 8.42 -3.79
CA ASN A 123 -8.94 7.01 -3.91
C ASN A 123 -7.73 6.15 -4.31
N PRO A 124 -6.76 5.95 -3.39
CA PRO A 124 -5.57 5.17 -3.69
C PRO A 124 -5.91 3.71 -3.99
N MET A 125 -5.12 3.11 -4.89
CA MET A 125 -5.18 1.69 -5.20
C MET A 125 -4.68 0.85 -4.02
N LEU A 126 -5.35 -0.28 -3.78
CA LEU A 126 -4.91 -1.33 -2.87
C LEU A 126 -5.22 -2.70 -3.49
N MET A 127 -4.19 -3.53 -3.63
CA MET A 127 -4.30 -4.93 -4.04
C MET A 127 -3.66 -5.81 -2.96
N ILE A 128 -4.29 -6.96 -2.68
CA ILE A 128 -3.84 -7.89 -1.66
C ILE A 128 -3.72 -9.28 -2.29
N SER A 129 -2.50 -9.84 -2.28
CA SER A 129 -2.26 -11.24 -2.51
C SER A 129 -2.18 -11.97 -1.17
N VAL A 130 -2.88 -13.10 -1.08
CA VAL A 130 -2.93 -13.95 0.11
C VAL A 130 -1.97 -15.13 -0.07
N PRO A 131 -1.28 -15.62 0.97
CA PRO A 131 -0.48 -16.84 0.89
C PRO A 131 -1.30 -17.99 0.30
N ARG A 132 -0.71 -18.75 -0.63
CA ARG A 132 -1.36 -19.82 -1.39
C ARG A 132 -2.11 -20.80 -0.48
N ARG A 133 -1.48 -21.25 0.61
CA ARG A 133 -2.09 -22.16 1.60
C ARG A 133 -3.34 -21.59 2.29
N MET A 134 -3.45 -20.27 2.40
CA MET A 134 -4.60 -19.61 3.06
C MET A 134 -5.76 -19.35 2.09
N ARG A 135 -5.55 -19.51 0.77
CA ARG A 135 -6.59 -19.30 -0.25
C ARG A 135 -7.68 -20.37 -0.23
N GLU A 136 -7.42 -21.53 0.37
CA GLU A 136 -8.41 -22.59 0.58
C GLU A 136 -9.47 -22.21 1.63
N ASN A 137 -9.18 -21.21 2.48
CA ASN A 137 -10.15 -20.72 3.43
C ASN A 137 -11.23 -19.89 2.73
N LYS A 138 -12.40 -20.52 2.52
CA LYS A 138 -13.54 -19.90 1.82
C LYS A 138 -14.02 -18.60 2.47
N TYR A 139 -13.95 -18.48 3.80
CA TYR A 139 -14.39 -17.27 4.49
C TYR A 139 -13.43 -16.12 4.24
N LEU A 140 -12.12 -16.36 4.38
CA LEU A 140 -11.10 -15.35 4.11
C LEU A 140 -11.24 -14.78 2.69
N ILE A 141 -11.30 -15.66 1.68
CA ILE A 141 -11.40 -15.22 0.28
C ILE A 141 -12.75 -14.56 -0.02
N ALA A 142 -13.86 -15.06 0.53
CA ALA A 142 -15.17 -14.42 0.38
C ALA A 142 -15.22 -13.03 1.03
N ASN A 143 -14.63 -12.87 2.21
CA ASN A 143 -14.54 -11.59 2.91
C ASN A 143 -13.73 -10.59 2.11
N LEU A 144 -12.53 -10.95 1.63
CA LEU A 144 -11.71 -10.04 0.81
C LEU A 144 -12.46 -9.59 -0.44
N LYS A 145 -13.13 -10.52 -1.15
CA LYS A 145 -13.95 -10.19 -2.33
C LYS A 145 -15.09 -9.25 -1.97
N LYS A 146 -15.87 -9.56 -0.92
CA LYS A 146 -16.98 -8.72 -0.47
C LYS A 146 -16.50 -7.33 -0.05
N ASN A 147 -15.48 -7.27 0.79
CA ASN A 147 -14.93 -6.04 1.36
C ASN A 147 -14.29 -5.15 0.30
N SER A 148 -13.79 -5.71 -0.81
CA SER A 148 -13.25 -4.93 -1.93
C SER A 148 -14.28 -4.03 -2.63
N GLY A 149 -15.57 -4.29 -2.45
CA GLY A 149 -16.67 -3.45 -2.96
C GLY A 149 -17.16 -2.37 -1.99
N GLU A 150 -16.53 -2.23 -0.82
CA GLU A 150 -16.94 -1.28 0.23
C GLU A 150 -16.04 -0.04 0.27
N LEU A 151 -16.50 1.04 0.92
CA LEU A 151 -15.64 2.19 1.21
C LEU A 151 -14.63 1.82 2.31
N LEU A 152 -13.36 1.73 1.97
CA LEU A 152 -12.27 1.34 2.88
C LEU A 152 -11.39 2.52 3.25
N THR A 153 -10.64 2.38 4.34
CA THR A 153 -9.63 3.36 4.77
C THR A 153 -8.29 2.68 5.02
N MET A 154 -7.21 3.46 5.08
CA MET A 154 -5.91 2.95 5.51
C MET A 154 -5.90 2.43 6.96
N PHE A 155 -6.90 2.79 7.78
CA PHE A 155 -7.09 2.19 9.10
C PHE A 155 -7.56 0.74 9.02
N ASP A 156 -8.36 0.38 8.02
CA ASP A 156 -8.76 -1.02 7.77
C ASP A 156 -7.55 -1.84 7.30
N THR A 157 -6.70 -1.26 6.45
CA THR A 157 -5.41 -1.86 6.05
C THR A 157 -4.50 -2.08 7.25
N HIS A 158 -4.34 -1.07 8.12
CA HIS A 158 -3.58 -1.21 9.37
C HIS A 158 -4.17 -2.31 10.28
N ALA A 159 -5.49 -2.35 10.46
CA ALA A 159 -6.14 -3.40 11.23
C ALA A 159 -5.95 -4.79 10.63
N THR A 160 -5.88 -4.88 9.30
CA THR A 160 -5.57 -6.11 8.58
C THR A 160 -4.15 -6.60 8.88
N LEU A 161 -3.16 -5.71 8.88
CA LEU A 161 -1.78 -6.06 9.23
C LEU A 161 -1.66 -6.57 10.68
N VAL A 162 -2.36 -5.92 11.62
CA VAL A 162 -2.42 -6.37 13.02
C VAL A 162 -3.05 -7.77 13.13
N ASP A 163 -4.19 -7.99 12.46
CA ASP A 163 -4.88 -9.29 12.44
C ASP A 163 -4.02 -10.41 11.85
N ILE A 164 -3.23 -10.12 10.80
CA ILE A 164 -2.26 -11.07 10.24
C ILE A 164 -1.22 -11.47 11.29
N VAL A 165 -0.58 -10.50 11.95
CA VAL A 165 0.45 -10.77 12.96
C VAL A 165 -0.09 -11.59 14.12
N GLU A 166 -1.27 -11.25 14.62
CA GLU A 166 -1.89 -11.96 15.74
C GLU A 166 -2.34 -13.37 15.38
N THR A 167 -2.92 -13.54 14.19
CA THR A 167 -3.34 -14.86 13.70
C THR A 167 -2.12 -15.76 13.48
N LEU A 168 -1.06 -15.25 12.84
CA LEU A 168 0.16 -16.03 12.57
C LEU A 168 0.98 -16.31 13.85
N SER A 169 0.90 -15.45 14.86
CA SER A 169 1.53 -15.70 16.17
C SER A 169 0.69 -16.57 17.12
N GLY A 170 -0.49 -17.03 16.68
CA GLY A 170 -1.39 -17.86 17.49
C GLY A 170 -2.07 -17.13 18.65
N ARG A 171 -2.00 -15.79 18.70
CA ARG A 171 -2.67 -14.98 19.72
C ARG A 171 -4.19 -14.94 19.52
N VAL A 172 -4.65 -15.09 18.29
CA VAL A 172 -6.07 -15.09 17.92
C VAL A 172 -6.35 -16.29 17.00
N GLN A 173 -7.52 -16.90 17.17
CA GLN A 173 -7.95 -18.02 16.33
C GLN A 173 -8.15 -17.57 14.87
N ALA A 174 -7.70 -18.39 13.93
CA ALA A 174 -7.89 -18.22 12.49
C ALA A 174 -9.33 -18.51 12.02
N ASP A 175 -10.33 -18.09 12.79
CA ASP A 175 -11.74 -18.14 12.41
C ASP A 175 -12.13 -16.85 11.67
N PHE A 176 -12.03 -16.87 10.34
CA PHE A 176 -12.38 -15.73 9.49
C PHE A 176 -13.89 -15.57 9.26
N SER A 177 -14.75 -16.39 9.88
CA SER A 177 -16.21 -16.26 9.70
C SER A 177 -16.84 -15.12 10.50
N LYS A 178 -16.11 -14.58 11.48
CA LYS A 178 -16.61 -13.56 12.41
C LYS A 178 -15.84 -12.25 12.26
N THR A 179 -16.57 -11.15 12.45
CA THR A 179 -15.97 -9.83 12.60
C THR A 179 -15.06 -9.83 13.83
N ALA A 180 -13.85 -9.29 13.70
CA ALA A 180 -12.97 -9.02 14.84
C ALA A 180 -12.85 -7.51 15.03
N MET A 181 -13.57 -6.99 16.03
CA MET A 181 -13.45 -5.60 16.44
C MET A 181 -12.41 -5.45 17.54
N LYS A 182 -11.58 -4.43 17.40
CA LYS A 182 -10.50 -4.09 18.31
C LYS A 182 -10.65 -2.63 18.74
N PRO A 183 -11.06 -2.35 19.99
CA PRO A 183 -11.35 -0.98 20.45
C PRO A 183 -10.18 0.00 20.26
N GLU A 184 -8.95 -0.50 20.29
CA GLU A 184 -7.72 0.27 20.10
C GLU A 184 -7.44 0.65 18.64
N LEU A 185 -8.12 0.01 17.67
CA LEU A 185 -7.94 0.25 16.24
C LEU A 185 -9.08 1.08 15.66
N LYS A 186 -8.75 1.97 14.73
CA LYS A 186 -9.72 2.83 14.04
C LYS A 186 -10.39 2.16 12.83
N GLY A 187 -9.96 0.97 12.44
CA GLY A 187 -10.47 0.24 11.29
C GLY A 187 -10.71 -1.23 11.62
N THR A 188 -11.28 -1.97 10.67
CA THR A 188 -11.55 -3.41 10.80
C THR A 188 -10.74 -4.20 9.77
N SER A 189 -10.25 -5.37 10.15
CA SER A 189 -9.49 -6.25 9.25
C SER A 189 -10.31 -6.64 8.02
N LEU A 190 -9.68 -6.52 6.85
CA LEU A 190 -10.25 -6.89 5.55
C LEU A 190 -10.34 -8.40 5.34
N LEU A 191 -9.66 -9.21 6.18
CA LEU A 191 -9.73 -10.68 6.14
C LEU A 191 -11.01 -11.23 6.77
N ARG A 192 -11.78 -10.37 7.44
CA ARG A 192 -12.96 -10.71 8.23
C ARG A 192 -14.18 -9.93 7.74
N PRO A 193 -15.42 -10.36 8.07
CA PRO A 193 -16.60 -9.58 7.72
C PRO A 193 -16.52 -8.20 8.37
N LEU A 194 -16.74 -7.13 7.58
CA LEU A 194 -16.83 -5.78 8.11
C LEU A 194 -18.08 -5.62 9.00
N PRO A 195 -18.08 -4.69 9.98
CA PRO A 195 -19.24 -4.44 10.83
C PRO A 195 -20.45 -4.04 9.99
N GLN A 196 -21.65 -4.45 10.41
CA GLN A 196 -22.91 -4.13 9.73
C GLN A 196 -23.34 -2.68 10.00
N ILE A 197 -22.51 -1.73 9.58
CA ILE A 197 -22.75 -0.30 9.63
C ILE A 197 -22.66 0.27 8.22
N THR A 198 -23.42 1.32 7.93
CA THR A 198 -23.26 2.05 6.67
C THR A 198 -21.86 2.68 6.64
N ARG A 199 -21.06 2.37 5.62
CA ARG A 199 -19.70 2.89 5.46
C ARG A 199 -19.71 4.12 4.54
N ASN A 200 -19.54 5.30 5.11
CA ASN A 200 -19.50 6.58 4.40
C ASN A 200 -18.59 7.57 5.15
N CYS A 201 -18.36 8.76 4.60
CA CYS A 201 -17.47 9.76 5.22
C CYS A 201 -17.96 10.32 6.57
N LYS A 202 -19.22 10.05 6.99
CA LYS A 202 -19.72 10.42 8.32
C LYS A 202 -19.45 9.34 9.36
N THR A 203 -19.39 8.08 8.95
CA THR A 203 -19.22 6.92 9.85
C THR A 203 -17.79 6.41 9.91
N LEU A 204 -17.00 6.67 8.87
CA LEU A 204 -15.58 6.34 8.81
C LEU A 204 -14.73 7.56 9.17
N PRO A 205 -13.51 7.37 9.72
CA PRO A 205 -12.59 8.45 10.08
C PRO A 205 -11.93 9.07 8.83
N ILE A 206 -12.73 9.54 7.88
CA ILE A 206 -12.31 10.19 6.64
C ILE A 206 -12.55 11.70 6.80
N PRO A 207 -11.50 12.52 6.83
CA PRO A 207 -11.67 13.98 6.85
C PRO A 207 -12.49 14.47 5.64
N PRO A 208 -13.36 15.49 5.79
CA PRO A 208 -14.25 15.94 4.71
C PRO A 208 -13.54 16.27 3.38
N GLN A 209 -12.32 16.81 3.45
CA GLN A 209 -11.52 17.15 2.26
C GLN A 209 -11.01 15.93 1.47
N TYR A 210 -11.00 14.74 2.09
CA TYR A 210 -10.61 13.48 1.46
C TYR A 210 -11.82 12.58 1.17
N CYS A 211 -13.03 13.07 1.41
CA CYS A 211 -14.24 12.31 1.15
C CYS A 211 -14.47 12.12 -0.36
N LEU A 212 -14.68 10.87 -0.77
CA LEU A 212 -15.01 10.51 -2.15
C LEU A 212 -16.50 10.65 -2.45
N CYS A 213 -17.36 10.70 -1.43
CA CYS A 213 -18.79 10.81 -1.62
C CYS A 213 -19.15 12.17 -2.21
N GLU A 214 -19.84 12.18 -3.34
CA GLU A 214 -20.38 13.40 -3.93
C GLU A 214 -21.59 13.86 -3.11
N ILE A 215 -21.46 15.05 -2.52
CA ILE A 215 -22.53 15.68 -1.76
C ILE A 215 -23.12 16.77 -2.66
N ALA A 216 -24.45 16.82 -2.77
CA ALA A 216 -25.14 17.91 -3.45
C ALA A 216 -24.70 19.24 -2.82
N LYS A 217 -24.18 20.14 -3.65
CA LYS A 217 -23.76 21.47 -3.21
C LYS A 217 -24.91 22.44 -3.43
N GLU A 218 -25.31 23.13 -2.38
CA GLU A 218 -26.25 24.23 -2.48
C GLU A 218 -25.52 25.57 -2.60
N PRO A 219 -25.98 26.50 -3.46
CA PRO A 219 -25.40 27.84 -3.52
C PRO A 219 -25.61 28.55 -2.18
N VAL A 220 -24.50 28.98 -1.56
CA VAL A 220 -24.59 29.84 -0.37
C VAL A 220 -25.06 31.22 -0.83
N LYS A 221 -26.27 31.62 -0.42
CA LYS A 221 -26.73 33.00 -0.58
C LYS A 221 -25.99 33.84 0.45
N PHE A 222 -25.00 34.60 0.00
CA PHE A 222 -24.43 35.66 0.82
C PHE A 222 -25.49 36.75 0.97
N VAL A 223 -25.99 36.93 2.19
CA VAL A 223 -26.75 38.12 2.55
C VAL A 223 -25.70 39.21 2.75
N VAL A 224 -25.61 40.12 1.79
CA VAL A 224 -24.80 41.35 1.88
C VAL A 224 -25.60 42.39 2.66
#